data_AF-A0A9P4BGW5-F1
#
_entry.id   AF-A0A9P4BGW5-F1
#
_cell.length_a   1.000
_cell.length_b   1.000
_cell.length_c   1.000
_cell.angle_alpha   90.00
_cell.angle_beta   90.00
_cell.angle_gamma   90.00
#
_symmetry.space_group_name_H-M   'P 1'
#
loop_
_entity.id
_entity.type
_entity.pdbx_description
1 polymer ?
#
loop_
_entity_poly.entity_id
_entity_poly.type
_entity_poly.pdbx_seq_one_letter_code
_entity_poly.pdbx_strand_id
1 'polypeptide(L)'
;MNPSILLNSRAMRALIEQVAEAYDYVIIDTAPMQVANDAAVFAKEGPELLLVAGLGVTEKKLFRQTGRELSTLSIDPVGLAMNYGETEKPQKGGYYYYGDESDDNGRKRQIQHKKSEKMKKD
;
A
#
# COMPACT_ATOMS: atom_id res chain seq x y z
N MET A 1 2.83 -23.87 21.31
CA MET A 1 3.74 -24.13 20.18
C MET A 1 4.25 -22.77 19.69
N ASN A 2 5.56 -22.57 19.53
CA ASN A 2 6.13 -21.32 19.04
C ASN A 2 6.43 -21.47 17.54
N PRO A 3 5.68 -20.79 16.63
CA PRO A 3 5.88 -20.89 15.18
C PRO A 3 7.32 -20.62 14.75
N SER A 4 8.02 -19.69 15.42
CA SER A 4 9.39 -19.34 15.10
C SER A 4 10.37 -20.52 15.24
N ILE A 5 10.07 -21.52 16.09
CA ILE A 5 10.88 -22.74 16.19
C ILE A 5 10.75 -23.60 14.93
N LEU A 6 9.54 -23.69 14.38
CA LEU A 6 9.29 -24.45 13.16
C LEU A 6 9.94 -23.76 11.95
N LEU A 7 9.86 -22.43 11.88
CA LEU A 7 10.45 -21.66 10.78
C LEU A 7 11.99 -21.72 10.78
N ASN A 8 12.61 -21.76 11.95
CA ASN A 8 14.06 -21.93 12.09
C ASN A 8 14.52 -23.40 12.05
N SER A 9 13.62 -24.36 11.85
CA SER A 9 13.96 -25.77 11.88
C SER A 9 14.72 -26.19 10.62
N ARG A 10 15.55 -27.24 10.74
CA ARG A 10 16.22 -27.85 9.57
C ARG A 10 15.23 -28.36 8.52
N ALA A 11 14.07 -28.83 8.96
CA ALA A 11 13.02 -29.32 8.07
C ALA A 11 12.45 -28.18 7.20
N MET A 12 12.25 -26.98 7.76
CA MET A 12 11.77 -25.83 6.98
C MET A 12 12.82 -25.36 5.98
N ARG A 13 14.11 -25.29 6.38
CA ARG A 13 15.19 -24.95 5.44
C ARG A 13 15.27 -25.93 4.27
N ALA A 14 15.24 -27.23 4.56
CA ALA A 14 15.25 -28.26 3.52
C ALA A 14 14.02 -28.16 2.59
N LEU A 15 12.84 -27.83 3.13
CA LEU A 15 11.66 -27.59 2.32
C LEU A 15 11.84 -26.40 1.38
N ILE A 16 12.36 -25.28 1.88
CA ILE A 16 12.60 -24.06 1.07
C ILE A 16 13.59 -24.36 -0.06
N GLU A 17 14.68 -25.05 0.22
CA GLU A 17 15.67 -25.47 -0.79
C GLU A 17 15.00 -26.35 -1.87
N GLN A 18 14.22 -27.35 -1.47
CA GLN A 18 13.53 -28.25 -2.41
C GLN A 18 12.53 -27.54 -3.31
N VAL A 19 11.73 -26.61 -2.76
CA VAL A 19 10.75 -25.87 -3.58
C VAL A 19 11.43 -24.83 -4.46
N ALA A 20 12.54 -24.24 -4.03
CA ALA A 20 13.31 -23.32 -4.85
C ALA A 20 13.95 -24.02 -6.07
N GLU A 21 14.30 -25.30 -5.96
CA GLU A 21 14.77 -26.10 -7.10
C GLU A 21 13.63 -26.52 -8.05
N ALA A 22 12.41 -26.68 -7.51
CA ALA A 22 11.27 -27.23 -8.25
C ALA A 22 10.42 -26.19 -8.99
N TYR A 23 10.51 -24.90 -8.62
CA TYR A 23 9.67 -23.83 -9.17
C TYR A 23 10.51 -22.62 -9.57
N ASP A 24 10.10 -21.95 -10.65
CA ASP A 24 10.76 -20.71 -11.11
C ASP A 24 10.63 -19.57 -10.10
N TYR A 25 9.51 -19.53 -9.37
CA TYR A 25 9.22 -18.53 -8.36
C TYR A 25 8.52 -19.15 -7.15
N VAL A 26 8.97 -18.77 -5.95
CA VAL A 26 8.37 -19.18 -4.68
C VAL A 26 8.00 -17.92 -3.90
N ILE A 27 6.72 -17.79 -3.54
CA ILE A 27 6.22 -16.68 -2.72
C ILE A 27 5.91 -17.23 -1.33
N ILE A 28 6.55 -16.65 -0.32
CA ILE A 28 6.33 -16.99 1.08
C ILE A 28 5.45 -15.90 1.69
N ASP A 29 4.20 -16.25 2.01
CA ASP A 29 3.32 -15.38 2.77
C ASP A 29 3.62 -15.51 4.26
N THR A 30 3.61 -14.37 4.96
CA THR A 30 3.99 -14.30 6.39
C THR A 30 3.00 -13.45 7.15
N ALA A 31 2.90 -13.68 8.46
CA ALA A 31 2.12 -12.83 9.34
C ALA A 31 2.60 -11.35 9.25
N PRO A 32 1.74 -10.36 9.56
CA PRO A 32 2.16 -8.98 9.64
C PRO A 32 3.31 -8.82 10.65
N MET A 33 4.29 -7.98 10.31
CA MET A 33 5.50 -7.75 11.12
C MET A 33 5.21 -7.39 12.58
N GLN A 34 4.05 -6.80 12.87
CA GLN A 34 3.64 -6.39 14.21
C GLN A 34 3.07 -7.53 15.05
N VAL A 35 2.63 -8.61 14.39
CA VAL A 35 2.12 -9.82 15.03
C VAL A 35 3.27 -10.80 15.24
N ALA A 36 4.08 -11.02 14.20
CA ALA A 36 5.24 -11.89 14.25
C ALA A 36 6.31 -11.44 13.25
N ASN A 37 7.57 -11.70 13.57
CA ASN A 37 8.73 -11.36 12.74
C ASN A 37 9.13 -12.51 11.80
N ASP A 38 8.16 -13.30 11.34
CA ASP A 38 8.42 -14.50 10.52
C ASP A 38 9.10 -14.12 9.19
N ALA A 39 8.68 -13.02 8.57
CA ALA A 39 9.32 -12.47 7.36
C ALA A 39 10.81 -12.15 7.57
N ALA A 40 11.18 -11.64 8.74
CA ALA A 40 12.58 -11.32 9.03
C ALA A 40 13.45 -12.56 9.23
N VAL A 41 12.87 -13.69 9.66
CA VAL A 41 13.58 -14.97 9.73
C VAL A 41 13.94 -15.42 8.32
N PHE A 42 12.99 -15.41 7.38
CA PHE A 42 13.25 -15.80 6.00
C PHE A 42 14.19 -14.83 5.29
N ALA A 43 14.02 -13.51 5.46
CA ALA A 43 14.86 -12.52 4.80
C ALA A 43 16.36 -12.65 5.13
N LYS A 44 16.71 -13.18 6.30
CA LYS A 44 18.11 -13.44 6.68
C LYS A 44 18.72 -14.68 6.02
N GLU A 45 17.90 -15.58 5.53
CA GLU A 45 18.33 -16.88 4.97
C GLU A 45 18.42 -16.83 3.43
N GLY A 46 18.10 -15.69 2.80
CA GLY A 46 18.28 -15.48 1.36
C GLY A 46 17.08 -14.84 0.64
N PRO A 47 15.82 -15.26 0.87
CA PRO A 47 14.66 -14.68 0.21
C PRO A 47 14.57 -13.15 0.28
N GLU A 48 14.19 -12.54 -0.84
CA GLU A 48 13.92 -11.11 -0.91
C GLU A 48 12.61 -10.74 -0.22
N LEU A 49 12.58 -9.61 0.48
CA LEU A 49 11.40 -9.15 1.23
C LEU A 49 10.68 -8.02 0.49
N LEU A 50 9.41 -8.24 0.15
CA LEU A 50 8.50 -7.18 -0.32
C LEU A 50 7.61 -6.72 0.83
N LEU A 51 7.64 -5.43 1.16
CA LEU A 51 6.74 -4.88 2.18
C LEU A 51 5.40 -4.52 1.55
N VAL A 52 4.29 -4.83 2.23
CA VAL A 52 2.93 -4.46 1.79
C VAL A 52 2.31 -3.50 2.80
N ALA A 53 1.81 -2.35 2.34
CA ALA A 53 1.09 -1.39 3.18
C ALA A 53 -0.24 -0.99 2.56
N GLY A 54 -1.30 -0.97 3.36
CA GLY A 54 -2.63 -0.58 2.94
C GLY A 54 -2.84 0.93 3.02
N LEU A 55 -3.25 1.56 1.92
CA LEU A 55 -3.71 2.94 1.87
C LEU A 55 -4.98 3.11 2.69
N GLY A 56 -5.01 4.13 3.56
CA GLY A 56 -6.13 4.37 4.47
C GLY A 56 -6.29 3.34 5.60
N VAL A 57 -5.50 2.25 5.59
CA VAL A 57 -5.60 1.15 6.56
C VAL A 57 -4.38 1.09 7.47
N THR A 58 -3.17 1.11 6.90
CA THR A 58 -1.93 0.98 7.69
C THR A 58 -1.61 2.29 8.40
N GLU A 59 -1.49 2.23 9.72
CA GLU A 59 -1.08 3.39 10.52
C GLU A 59 0.36 3.82 10.22
N LYS A 60 0.56 5.12 9.96
CA LYS A 60 1.89 5.68 9.67
C LYS A 60 2.92 5.40 10.78
N LYS A 61 2.49 5.42 12.05
CA LYS A 61 3.35 5.15 13.20
C LYS A 61 3.88 3.71 13.15
N LEU A 62 2.99 2.77 12.85
CA LEU A 62 3.28 1.35 12.79
C LEU A 62 4.20 1.02 11.61
N PHE A 63 3.93 1.61 10.44
CA PHE A 63 4.79 1.49 9.26
C PHE A 63 6.22 1.99 9.53
N ARG A 64 6.38 3.16 10.17
CA ARG A 64 7.70 3.69 10.57
C ARG A 64 8.41 2.83 11.61
N GLN A 65 7.66 2.17 12.50
CA GLN A 65 8.24 1.25 13.46
C GLN A 65 8.79 0.01 12.75
N THR A 66 8.02 -0.61 11.86
CA THR A 66 8.46 -1.76 11.07
C THR A 66 9.71 -1.43 10.24
N GLY A 67 9.78 -0.25 9.60
CA GLY A 67 11.00 0.17 8.90
C GLY A 67 12.23 0.28 9.80
N ARG A 68 12.07 0.76 11.05
CA ARG A 68 13.18 0.81 12.02
C ARG A 68 13.60 -0.57 12.50
N GLU A 69 12.64 -1.48 12.71
CA GLU A 69 12.91 -2.86 13.10
C GLU A 69 13.70 -3.59 12.01
N LEU A 70 13.27 -3.49 10.74
CA LEU A 70 13.98 -4.07 9.61
C LEU A 70 15.40 -3.49 9.46
N SER A 71 15.56 -2.17 9.60
CA SER A 71 16.86 -1.52 9.60
C SER A 71 17.78 -2.00 10.73
N THR A 72 17.22 -2.25 11.93
CA THR A 72 17.97 -2.78 13.08
C THR A 72 18.45 -4.21 12.82
N LEU A 73 17.69 -4.97 12.04
CA LEU A 73 18.02 -6.34 11.63
C LEU A 73 18.90 -6.40 10.38
N SER A 74 19.30 -5.25 9.82
CA SER A 74 20.02 -5.13 8.54
C SER A 74 19.29 -5.82 7.38
N ILE A 75 17.96 -5.69 7.36
CA ILE A 75 17.10 -6.21 6.30
C ILE A 75 16.56 -5.03 5.51
N ASP A 76 16.88 -4.98 4.23
CA ASP A 76 16.37 -3.98 3.31
C ASP A 76 15.32 -4.63 2.38
N PRO A 77 14.04 -4.23 2.47
CA PRO A 77 13.03 -4.69 1.53
C PRO A 77 13.36 -4.28 0.09
N VAL A 78 13.09 -5.15 -0.87
CA VAL A 78 13.30 -4.86 -2.30
C VAL A 78 12.29 -3.85 -2.83
N GLY A 79 11.19 -3.64 -2.12
CA GLY A 79 10.19 -2.64 -2.48
C GLY A 79 9.03 -2.53 -1.49
N LEU A 80 8.10 -1.66 -1.83
CA LEU A 80 6.85 -1.42 -1.12
C LEU A 80 5.67 -1.55 -2.09
N ALA A 81 4.78 -2.49 -1.84
CA ALA A 81 3.49 -2.58 -2.51
C ALA A 81 2.43 -1.80 -1.71
N MET A 82 1.91 -0.73 -2.31
CA MET A 82 0.81 0.04 -1.76
C MET A 82 -0.52 -0.59 -2.18
N ASN A 83 -1.20 -1.23 -1.23
CA ASN A 83 -2.49 -1.89 -1.46
C ASN A 83 -3.66 -0.98 -1.07
N TYR A 84 -4.89 -1.31 -1.47
CA TYR A 84 -6.11 -0.51 -1.25
C TYR A 84 -6.08 0.89 -1.85
N GLY A 85 -5.28 1.09 -2.90
CA GLY A 85 -5.38 2.32 -3.70
C GLY A 85 -6.75 2.39 -4.37
N GLU A 86 -7.49 3.47 -4.13
CA GLU A 86 -8.64 3.78 -4.95
C GLU A 86 -8.13 4.14 -6.35
N THR A 87 -8.53 3.36 -7.36
CA THR A 87 -8.42 3.84 -8.73
C THR A 87 -9.36 5.04 -8.84
N GLU A 88 -8.85 6.22 -9.16
CA GLU A 88 -9.70 7.36 -9.47
C GLU A 88 -10.74 6.90 -10.49
N LYS A 89 -12.01 6.84 -10.07
CA LYS A 89 -13.09 6.77 -11.05
C LYS A 89 -12.95 8.05 -11.85
N PRO A 90 -12.84 8.00 -13.19
CA PRO A 90 -12.77 9.22 -13.98
C PRO A 90 -13.96 10.08 -13.60
N GLN A 91 -13.70 11.23 -12.97
CA GLN A 91 -14.75 12.12 -12.48
C GLN A 91 -15.57 12.59 -13.68
N LYS A 92 -16.70 11.94 -13.94
CA LYS A 92 -17.81 12.56 -14.68
C LYS A 92 -18.51 13.51 -13.72
N GLY A 93 -17.92 14.68 -13.48
CA GLY A 93 -18.48 15.65 -12.54
C GLY A 93 -18.03 17.05 -12.87
N GLY A 94 -18.75 17.72 -13.77
CA GLY A 94 -18.54 19.14 -14.02
C GLY A 94 -18.78 19.95 -12.73
N TYR A 95 -17.85 20.86 -12.43
CA TYR A 95 -17.97 21.80 -11.33
C TYR A 95 -19.18 22.74 -11.56
N TYR A 96 -20.13 22.74 -10.64
CA TYR A 96 -21.20 23.76 -10.57
C TYR A 96 -20.80 24.83 -9.55
N TYR A 97 -20.73 26.08 -10.00
CA TYR A 97 -20.56 27.24 -9.14
C TYR A 97 -21.89 27.99 -9.05
N TYR A 98 -22.34 28.28 -7.83
CA TYR A 98 -23.43 29.20 -7.56
C TYR A 98 -22.83 30.60 -7.30
N GLY A 99 -23.27 31.59 -8.05
CA GLY A 99 -22.97 33.00 -7.82
C GLY A 99 -24.26 33.76 -7.53
N ASP A 100 -24.26 34.57 -6.48
CA ASP A 100 -25.28 35.60 -6.26
C ASP A 100 -24.80 36.88 -6.93
N GLU A 101 -25.40 37.24 -8.07
CA GLU A 101 -25.27 38.59 -8.62
C GLU A 101 -26.40 39.47 -8.07
N SER A 102 -26.01 40.66 -7.61
CA SER A 102 -26.91 41.65 -7.04
C SER A 102 -27.15 42.73 -8.09
N ASP A 103 -28.36 42.81 -8.64
CA ASP A 103 -28.75 43.95 -9.49
C ASP A 103 -28.94 45.21 -8.63
N ASP A 104 -28.72 46.39 -9.23
CA ASP A 104 -28.71 47.73 -8.62
C ASP A 104 -30.03 48.12 -7.88
N ASN A 105 -31.07 47.30 -8.03
CA ASN A 105 -32.37 47.43 -7.34
C ASN A 105 -32.54 46.46 -6.14
N GLY A 106 -31.47 45.82 -5.65
CA GLY A 106 -31.47 45.00 -4.44
C GLY A 106 -32.21 43.65 -4.53
N ARG A 107 -32.57 43.21 -5.74
CA ARG A 107 -33.22 41.91 -5.96
C ARG A 107 -32.17 40.83 -6.23
N LYS A 108 -32.10 39.83 -5.35
CA LYS A 108 -31.22 38.66 -5.51
C LYS A 108 -31.79 37.70 -6.55
N ARG A 109 -31.00 37.31 -7.55
CA ARG A 109 -31.32 36.25 -8.51
C ARG A 109 -30.23 35.18 -8.47
N GLN A 110 -30.63 33.92 -8.28
CA GLN A 110 -29.71 32.79 -8.37
C GLN A 110 -29.51 32.44 -9.86
N ILE A 111 -28.26 32.46 -10.33
CA ILE A 111 -27.92 32.11 -11.71
C ILE A 111 -27.04 30.85 -11.70
N GLN A 112 -27.43 29.85 -12.51
CA GLN A 112 -26.67 28.62 -12.69
C GLN A 112 -25.79 28.74 -13.94
N HIS A 113 -24.46 28.80 -13.75
CA HIS A 113 -23.51 28.78 -14.86
C HIS A 113 -22.81 27.43 -14.96
N LYS A 114 -22.99 26.75 -16.10
CA LYS A 114 -22.27 25.51 -16.43
C LYS A 114 -21.02 25.85 -17.23
N LYS A 115 -19.84 25.74 -16.63
CA LYS A 115 -18.57 25.88 -17.36
C LYS A 115 -18.11 24.50 -17.83
N SER A 116 -18.14 24.25 -19.13
CA SER A 116 -17.51 23.07 -19.72
C SER A 116 -16.02 23.35 -19.90
N GLU A 117 -15.14 22.58 -19.26
CA GLU A 117 -13.72 22.58 -19.59
C GLU A 117 -13.54 21.93 -20.97
N LYS A 118 -13.16 22.74 -21.97
CA LYS A 118 -12.65 22.22 -23.23
C LYS A 118 -11.24 21.68 -22.97
N MET A 119 -11.09 20.35 -22.91
CA MET A 119 -9.77 19.71 -23.01
C MET A 119 -9.11 20.14 -24.32
N LYS A 120 -8.00 20.89 -24.23
CA LYS A 120 -7.01 20.93 -25.32
C LYS A 120 -6.33 19.57 -25.35
N LYS A 121 -6.44 18.90 -26.49
CA LYS A 121 -5.68 17.69 -26.83
C LYS A 121 -4.50 18.18 -27.67
N ASP A 122 -3.30 18.13 -27.10
CA ASP A 122 -2.03 18.16 -27.85
C ASP A 122 -1.38 16.79 -27.66
#